data_AF-A0A0E0K1X0-F1
#
_entry.id   AF-A0A0E0K1X0-F1
#
_cell.length_a   1.000
_cell.length_b   1.000
_cell.length_c   1.000
_cell.angle_alpha   90.00
_cell.angle_beta   90.00
_cell.angle_gamma   90.00
#
_symmetry.space_group_name_H-M   'P 1'
#
loop_
_entity.id
_entity.type
_entity.pdbx_description
1 polymer ?
#
loop_
_entity_poly.entity_id
_entity_poly.type
_entity_poly.pdbx_seq_one_letter_code
_entity_poly.pdbx_strand_id
1 'polypeptide(L)'
;MAAAATTAGGDGGDGDDEWEICNVYCFVYKRRRVLHPPDREDDATTAAATSSAPGPPPEAVLLRRRRQALLRLRARYLDELSRWESLSSDVLAPLPAAPAAAVPPRSPSDPVAASPPPGSSSSSDVTVIDGLLAQAEVTEQLLKRLTEVCDEIDEFCHAHEAALVDAVTDLPVWGDPRELMNSLCSPAELPVWGDPRELMNSLCSPGEKPISGTN
;
A
#
# COMPACT_ATOMS: atom_id res chain seq x y z
N MET A 1 -40.75 60.92 -28.63
CA MET A 1 -39.45 61.47 -28.19
C MET A 1 -38.88 60.52 -27.15
N ALA A 2 -37.67 60.02 -27.42
CA ALA A 2 -36.62 59.48 -26.53
C ALA A 2 -36.96 58.51 -25.36
N ALA A 3 -36.13 57.47 -25.33
CA ALA A 3 -36.06 56.36 -24.39
C ALA A 3 -35.51 56.72 -23.00
N ALA A 4 -35.72 55.83 -22.02
CA ALA A 4 -34.68 55.44 -21.08
C ALA A 4 -35.02 54.06 -20.48
N ALA A 5 -34.21 53.07 -20.83
CA ALA A 5 -34.10 51.82 -20.09
C ALA A 5 -33.42 52.11 -18.74
N THR A 6 -33.92 51.50 -17.66
CA THR A 6 -33.21 51.47 -16.38
C THR A 6 -32.83 50.03 -16.07
N THR A 7 -31.62 49.68 -16.47
CA THR A 7 -30.79 48.64 -15.86
C THR A 7 -29.98 49.27 -14.74
N ALA A 8 -30.10 48.74 -13.51
CA ALA A 8 -29.11 48.78 -12.44
C ALA A 8 -29.79 48.14 -11.21
N GLY A 9 -29.26 47.15 -10.52
CA GLY A 9 -27.96 46.52 -10.53
C GLY A 9 -28.01 45.64 -9.29
N GLY A 10 -28.32 44.36 -9.47
CA GLY A 10 -28.22 43.37 -8.42
C GLY A 10 -26.78 42.88 -8.39
N ASP A 11 -25.91 43.60 -7.69
CA ASP A 11 -24.56 43.12 -7.38
C ASP A 11 -24.61 42.43 -6.02
N GLY A 12 -25.00 41.15 -6.05
CA GLY A 12 -24.72 40.23 -4.96
C GLY A 12 -23.24 39.90 -5.01
N GLY A 13 -22.42 40.77 -4.41
CA GLY A 13 -21.00 40.53 -4.15
C GLY A 13 -20.85 39.36 -3.19
N ASP A 14 -20.65 38.20 -3.79
CA ASP A 14 -20.54 36.87 -3.21
C ASP A 14 -19.37 36.76 -2.21
N GLY A 15 -19.58 36.02 -1.12
CA GLY A 15 -18.65 35.86 0.01
C GLY A 15 -17.43 34.97 -0.28
N ASP A 16 -17.00 34.89 -1.54
CA ASP A 16 -15.96 33.97 -2.01
C ASP A 16 -14.53 34.46 -1.71
N ASP A 17 -14.34 35.75 -1.43
CA ASP A 17 -13.04 36.34 -1.06
C ASP A 17 -12.56 35.97 0.36
N GLU A 18 -13.42 35.39 1.19
CA GLU A 18 -13.10 35.02 2.57
C GLU A 18 -12.29 33.73 2.68
N TRP A 19 -12.31 32.86 1.67
CA TRP A 19 -11.73 31.52 1.78
C TRP A 19 -10.46 31.35 0.94
N GLU A 20 -9.45 30.68 1.52
CA GLU A 20 -8.25 30.22 0.82
C GLU A 20 -8.26 28.70 0.69
N ILE A 21 -7.82 28.20 -0.46
CA ILE A 21 -7.67 26.77 -0.73
C ILE A 21 -6.23 26.38 -0.38
N CYS A 22 -6.07 25.51 0.61
CA CYS A 22 -4.78 24.98 1.03
C CYS A 22 -4.63 23.53 0.57
N ASN A 23 -3.46 23.18 0.03
CA ASN A 23 -3.08 21.80 -0.26
C ASN A 23 -1.93 21.39 0.66
N VAL A 24 -2.19 20.40 1.52
CA VAL A 24 -1.18 19.84 2.41
C VAL A 24 -1.18 18.32 2.23
N TYR A 25 -0.09 17.77 1.73
CA TYR A 25 0.10 16.33 1.50
C TYR A 25 -1.03 15.68 0.67
N CYS A 26 -1.42 16.30 -0.44
CA CYS A 26 -2.49 15.83 -1.34
C CYS A 26 -3.91 15.91 -0.75
N PHE A 27 -4.07 16.51 0.44
CA PHE A 27 -5.38 16.85 0.99
C PHE A 27 -5.65 18.33 0.77
N VAL A 28 -6.75 18.62 0.06
CA VAL A 28 -7.18 19.98 -0.27
C VAL A 28 -8.34 20.37 0.63
N TYR A 29 -8.20 21.50 1.35
CA TYR A 29 -9.26 22.02 2.21
C TYR A 29 -9.40 23.55 2.09
N LYS A 30 -10.60 24.04 2.40
CA LYS A 30 -10.90 25.47 2.47
C LYS A 30 -10.70 25.97 3.91
N ARG A 31 -10.04 27.11 4.07
CA ARG A 31 -9.86 27.80 5.36
C ARG A 31 -10.19 29.29 5.21
N ARG A 32 -10.71 29.94 6.26
CA ARG A 32 -10.92 31.40 6.25
C ARG A 32 -9.58 32.13 6.20
N ARG A 33 -9.45 33.08 5.28
CA ARG A 33 -8.36 34.07 5.23
C ARG A 33 -8.45 34.91 6.49
N VAL A 34 -7.41 34.87 7.31
CA VAL A 34 -7.26 35.81 8.42
C VAL A 34 -6.79 37.12 7.82
N LEU A 35 -7.73 38.00 7.50
CA LEU A 35 -7.43 39.39 7.21
C LEU A 35 -6.85 39.97 8.50
N HIS A 36 -5.55 40.24 8.53
CA HIS A 36 -5.00 41.15 9.54
C HIS A 36 -5.68 42.49 9.28
N PRO A 37 -6.47 43.05 10.21
CA PRO A 37 -7.02 44.37 10.00
C PRO A 37 -5.83 45.34 9.89
N PRO A 38 -5.72 46.18 8.84
CA PRO A 38 -5.06 47.45 9.05
C PRO A 38 -5.98 48.26 9.96
N ASP A 39 -5.39 49.08 10.81
CA ASP A 39 -6.09 50.04 11.69
C ASP A 39 -6.64 49.44 12.99
N ARG A 40 -5.71 49.22 13.92
CA ARG A 40 -5.94 49.57 15.32
C ARG A 40 -4.62 50.02 15.94
N GLU A 41 -4.20 51.20 15.55
CA GLU A 41 -3.35 52.01 16.41
C GLU A 41 -4.22 52.43 17.60
N ASP A 42 -3.66 52.22 18.79
CA ASP A 42 -4.12 52.63 20.12
C ASP A 42 -5.09 51.70 20.90
N ASP A 43 -4.65 51.46 22.14
CA ASP A 43 -5.29 50.80 23.27
C ASP A 43 -5.43 49.27 23.29
N ALA A 44 -4.30 48.59 23.56
CA ALA A 44 -4.26 47.46 24.51
C ALA A 44 -2.81 47.12 24.95
N THR A 45 -2.06 48.10 25.45
CA THR A 45 -0.88 47.80 26.28
C THR A 45 -1.38 47.23 27.62
N THR A 46 -1.56 45.90 27.72
CA THR A 46 -1.46 45.06 28.96
C THR A 46 -2.15 43.67 28.85
N ALA A 47 -2.03 42.97 27.72
CA ALA A 47 -2.30 41.52 27.68
C ALA A 47 -1.15 40.70 27.05
N ALA A 48 0.03 41.29 26.96
CA ALA A 48 1.23 40.64 26.46
C ALA A 48 1.99 39.92 27.59
N ALA A 49 1.45 38.81 28.08
CA ALA A 49 2.23 37.83 28.81
C ALA A 49 1.62 36.43 28.67
N THR A 50 2.41 35.53 28.08
CA THR A 50 2.32 34.06 28.19
C THR A 50 1.30 33.30 27.34
N SER A 51 1.41 33.42 26.01
CA SER A 51 1.33 32.22 25.16
C SER A 51 2.15 32.41 23.88
N SER A 52 3.47 32.54 24.02
CA SER A 52 4.36 32.28 22.88
C SER A 52 4.42 30.76 22.72
N ALA A 53 3.38 30.19 22.09
CA ALA A 53 3.51 28.89 21.49
C ALA A 53 4.62 29.01 20.44
N PRO A 54 5.68 28.17 20.48
CA PRO A 54 6.70 28.23 19.45
C PRO A 54 6.02 28.04 18.10
N GLY A 55 6.23 29.00 17.19
CA GLY A 55 5.69 28.95 15.84
C GLY A 55 6.00 27.61 15.18
N PRO A 56 5.18 27.18 14.19
CA PRO A 56 5.37 25.91 13.53
C PRO A 56 6.82 25.78 13.04
N PRO A 57 7.49 24.63 13.29
CA PRO A 57 8.88 24.45 12.92
C PRO A 57 9.04 24.64 11.41
N PRO A 58 10.17 25.20 10.94
CA PRO A 58 10.39 25.42 9.53
C PRO A 58 10.33 24.10 8.76
N GLU A 59 9.79 24.12 7.54
CA GLU A 59 9.55 22.90 6.73
C GLU A 59 10.77 21.98 6.63
N ALA A 60 11.98 22.54 6.52
CA ALA A 60 13.22 21.78 6.47
C ALA A 60 13.43 20.87 7.70
N VAL A 61 13.00 21.30 8.89
CA VAL A 61 13.08 20.51 10.12
C VAL A 61 12.06 19.37 10.10
N LEU A 62 10.84 19.63 9.61
CA LEU A 62 9.82 18.61 9.45
C LEU A 62 10.23 17.55 8.41
N LEU A 63 10.76 17.98 7.26
CA LEU A 63 11.28 17.10 6.22
C LEU A 63 12.43 16.24 6.74
N ARG A 64 13.37 16.82 7.50
CA ARG A 64 14.47 16.07 8.12
C ARG A 64 13.95 15.02 9.10
N ARG A 65 12.99 15.38 9.96
CA ARG A 65 12.36 14.45 10.92
C ARG A 65 11.62 13.32 10.19
N ARG A 66 10.86 13.64 9.15
CA ARG A 66 10.14 12.66 8.31
C ARG A 66 11.12 11.70 7.62
N ARG A 67 12.19 12.21 7.00
CA ARG A 67 13.23 11.37 6.38
C ARG A 67 13.84 10.41 7.39
N GLN A 68 14.16 10.89 8.59
CA GLN A 68 14.69 10.04 9.66
C GLN A 68 13.70 8.96 10.12
N ALA A 69 12.42 9.30 10.26
CA ALA A 69 11.39 8.33 10.61
C ALA A 69 11.24 7.23 9.55
N LEU A 70 11.21 7.61 8.26
CA LEU A 70 11.12 6.66 7.15
C LEU A 70 12.36 5.75 7.06
N LEU A 71 13.55 6.28 7.30
CA LEU A 71 14.77 5.45 7.32
C LEU A 71 14.77 4.44 8.46
N ARG A 72 14.28 4.83 9.65
CA ARG A 72 14.11 3.91 10.78
C ARG A 72 13.07 2.83 10.47
N LEU A 73 11.97 3.21 9.84
CA LEU A 73 10.92 2.27 9.45
C LEU A 73 11.45 1.27 8.42
N ARG A 74 12.18 1.74 7.40
CA ARG A 74 12.86 0.88 6.43
C ARG A 74 13.81 -0.10 7.11
N ALA A 75 14.65 0.38 8.03
CA ALA A 75 15.58 -0.49 8.76
C ALA A 75 14.83 -1.58 9.54
N ARG A 76 13.75 -1.23 10.25
CA ARG A 76 12.93 -2.20 10.97
C ARG A 76 12.32 -3.27 10.05
N TYR A 77 11.79 -2.87 8.90
CA TYR A 77 11.22 -3.83 7.95
C TYR A 77 12.28 -4.74 7.33
N LEU A 78 13.49 -4.24 7.07
CA LEU A 78 14.58 -5.10 6.59
C LEU A 78 15.01 -6.12 7.66
N ASP A 79 15.12 -5.70 8.92
CA ASP A 79 15.41 -6.61 10.03
C ASP A 79 14.30 -7.67 10.16
N GLU A 80 13.04 -7.26 10.04
CA GLU A 80 11.90 -8.16 10.11
C GLU A 80 11.87 -9.16 8.96
N LEU A 81 12.09 -8.71 7.72
CA LEU A 81 12.21 -9.58 6.55
C LEU A 81 13.33 -10.60 6.73
N SER A 82 14.51 -10.18 7.20
CA SER A 82 15.62 -11.13 7.44
C SER A 82 15.28 -12.18 8.51
N ARG A 83 14.50 -11.83 9.54
CA ARG A 83 14.00 -12.80 10.51
C ARG A 83 13.02 -13.78 9.86
N TRP A 84 12.07 -13.30 9.06
CA TRP A 84 11.14 -14.15 8.34
C TRP A 84 11.86 -15.11 7.36
N GLU A 85 12.90 -14.62 6.68
CA GLU A 85 13.76 -15.45 5.82
C GLU A 85 14.48 -16.54 6.62
N SER A 86 15.04 -16.22 7.80
CA SER A 86 15.68 -17.24 8.65
C SER A 86 14.70 -18.32 9.13
N LEU A 87 13.52 -17.92 9.61
CA LEU A 87 12.51 -18.86 10.10
C LEU A 87 11.96 -19.74 8.99
N SER A 88 11.74 -19.17 7.80
CA SER A 88 11.28 -19.95 6.63
C SER A 88 12.36 -20.90 6.13
N SER A 89 13.63 -20.49 6.17
CA SER A 89 14.76 -21.38 5.88
C SER A 89 14.86 -22.53 6.89
N ASP A 90 14.59 -22.28 8.17
CA ASP A 90 14.62 -23.33 9.21
C ASP A 90 13.48 -24.34 9.05
N VAL A 91 12.28 -23.88 8.64
CA VAL A 91 11.14 -24.77 8.32
C VAL A 91 11.40 -25.61 7.07
N LEU A 92 12.11 -25.04 6.08
CA LEU A 92 12.49 -25.72 4.84
C LEU A 92 13.77 -26.54 4.97
N ALA A 93 14.51 -26.41 6.09
CA ALA A 93 15.74 -27.14 6.31
C ALA A 93 15.45 -28.65 6.38
N PRO A 94 16.16 -29.49 5.60
CA PRO A 94 16.00 -30.93 5.68
C PRO A 94 16.22 -31.43 7.11
N LEU A 95 15.27 -32.22 7.63
CA LEU A 95 15.39 -32.88 8.93
C LEU A 95 16.73 -33.62 8.99
N PRO A 96 17.56 -33.44 10.04
CA PRO A 96 18.84 -34.11 10.12
C PRO A 96 18.62 -35.62 9.98
N ALA A 97 19.34 -36.23 9.04
CA ALA A 97 19.27 -37.66 8.80
C ALA A 97 19.47 -38.40 10.13
N ALA A 98 18.54 -39.32 10.43
CA ALA A 98 18.62 -40.16 11.61
C ALA A 98 20.03 -40.74 11.74
N PRO A 99 20.63 -40.76 12.96
CA PRO A 99 22.00 -41.20 13.13
C PRO A 99 22.14 -42.59 12.52
N ALA A 100 22.97 -42.70 11.49
CA ALA A 100 23.27 -43.95 10.83
C ALA A 100 23.68 -44.94 11.93
N ALA A 101 22.84 -45.96 12.14
CA ALA A 101 23.10 -47.00 13.11
C ALA A 101 24.50 -47.56 12.84
N ALA A 102 25.40 -47.37 13.80
CA ALA A 102 26.76 -47.88 13.73
C ALA A 102 26.68 -49.40 13.58
N VAL A 103 26.88 -49.88 12.35
CA VAL A 103 27.05 -51.30 12.08
C VAL A 103 28.35 -51.72 12.76
N PRO A 104 28.35 -52.69 13.69
CA PRO A 104 29.58 -53.11 14.35
C PRO A 104 30.53 -53.74 13.32
N PRO A 105 31.86 -53.61 13.49
CA PRO A 105 32.84 -54.16 12.57
C PRO A 105 32.73 -55.69 12.56
N ARG A 106 32.35 -56.27 11.41
CA ARG A 106 32.44 -57.71 11.17
C ARG A 106 33.91 -58.11 11.18
N SER A 107 34.24 -59.06 12.05
CA SER A 107 35.56 -59.70 12.11
C SER A 107 35.87 -60.45 10.81
N PRO A 108 37.14 -60.51 10.37
CA PRO A 108 37.52 -61.16 9.13
C PRO A 108 37.59 -62.68 9.30
N SER A 109 36.78 -63.41 8.53
CA SER A 109 37.02 -64.82 8.22
C SER A 109 36.59 -65.09 6.77
N ASP A 110 37.60 -65.23 5.91
CA ASP A 110 37.52 -65.72 4.52
C ASP A 110 37.27 -67.25 4.47
N PRO A 111 37.11 -67.89 3.29
CA PRO A 111 36.21 -67.58 2.19
C PRO A 111 35.48 -68.86 1.71
N VAL A 112 34.16 -68.83 1.47
CA VAL A 112 33.51 -69.85 0.62
C VAL A 112 32.50 -69.18 -0.29
N ALA A 113 32.75 -69.38 -1.59
CA ALA A 113 31.88 -69.00 -2.67
C ALA A 113 30.47 -69.60 -2.51
N ALA A 114 29.47 -68.73 -2.48
CA ALA A 114 28.13 -69.01 -2.97
C ALA A 114 27.51 -67.68 -3.38
N SER A 115 27.03 -67.60 -4.63
CA SER A 115 26.28 -66.46 -5.15
C SER A 115 25.21 -65.98 -4.17
N PRO A 116 24.99 -64.67 -4.02
CA PRO A 116 23.81 -64.18 -3.35
C PRO A 116 22.58 -64.42 -4.23
N PRO A 117 21.42 -64.81 -3.67
CA PRO A 117 20.16 -64.72 -4.39
C PRO A 117 19.82 -63.24 -4.63
N PRO A 118 19.29 -62.85 -5.80
CA PRO A 118 18.66 -61.55 -5.96
C PRO A 118 17.28 -61.62 -5.30
N GLY A 119 17.15 -61.09 -4.09
CA GLY A 119 15.86 -61.18 -3.41
C GLY A 119 15.89 -60.79 -1.94
N SER A 120 16.37 -59.60 -1.62
CA SER A 120 16.12 -58.97 -0.31
C SER A 120 16.29 -57.45 -0.42
N SER A 121 15.54 -56.83 -1.32
CA SER A 121 15.33 -55.36 -1.34
C SER A 121 13.86 -54.98 -1.17
N SER A 122 12.93 -55.94 -1.08
CA SER A 122 11.49 -55.62 -1.19
C SER A 122 10.85 -55.06 0.09
N SER A 123 11.41 -55.28 1.27
CA SER A 123 10.73 -54.93 2.53
C SER A 123 10.97 -53.48 2.95
N SER A 124 12.22 -53.00 2.86
CA SER A 124 12.57 -51.61 3.15
C SER A 124 11.90 -50.65 2.18
N ASP A 125 11.86 -51.00 0.91
CA ASP A 125 11.41 -50.11 -0.16
C ASP A 125 9.88 -49.92 -0.09
N VAL A 126 9.15 -50.97 0.30
CA VAL A 126 7.69 -50.89 0.55
C VAL A 126 7.39 -49.97 1.73
N THR A 127 8.12 -50.06 2.84
CA THR A 127 7.90 -49.17 4.00
C THR A 127 8.20 -47.69 3.69
N VAL A 128 9.16 -47.42 2.79
CA VAL A 128 9.46 -46.05 2.35
C VAL A 128 8.34 -45.51 1.45
N ILE A 129 7.81 -46.34 0.54
CA ILE A 129 6.67 -45.97 -0.32
C ILE A 129 5.43 -45.67 0.53
N ASP A 130 5.11 -46.53 1.50
CA ASP A 130 3.97 -46.33 2.41
C ASP A 130 4.13 -45.04 3.24
N GLY A 131 5.35 -44.72 3.68
CA GLY A 131 5.65 -43.48 4.38
C GLY A 131 5.48 -42.23 3.51
N LEU A 132 5.93 -42.28 2.25
CA LEU A 132 5.73 -41.20 1.29
C LEU A 132 4.25 -41.01 0.92
N LEU A 133 3.50 -42.11 0.81
CA LEU A 133 2.05 -42.07 0.57
C LEU A 133 1.32 -41.43 1.75
N ALA A 134 1.63 -41.84 2.98
CA ALA A 134 1.05 -41.24 4.19
C ALA A 134 1.38 -39.75 4.29
N GLN A 135 2.61 -39.36 3.92
CA GLN A 135 3.00 -37.95 3.87
C GLN A 135 2.21 -37.18 2.80
N ALA A 136 2.03 -37.75 1.61
CA ALA A 136 1.22 -37.15 0.54
C ALA A 136 -0.24 -36.94 0.99
N GLU A 137 -0.85 -37.93 1.65
CA GLU A 137 -2.22 -37.84 2.18
C GLU A 137 -2.35 -36.72 3.24
N VAL A 138 -1.37 -36.57 4.13
CA VAL A 138 -1.36 -35.47 5.12
C VAL A 138 -1.23 -34.12 4.43
N THR A 139 -0.34 -34.00 3.43
CA THR A 139 -0.19 -32.74 2.68
C THR A 139 -1.44 -32.40 1.87
N GLU A 140 -2.13 -33.40 1.32
CA GLU A 140 -3.41 -33.21 0.63
C GLU A 140 -4.48 -32.69 1.58
N GLN A 141 -4.60 -33.28 2.77
CA GLN A 141 -5.54 -32.81 3.79
C GLN A 141 -5.23 -31.37 4.22
N LEU A 142 -3.95 -31.03 4.42
CA LEU A 142 -3.53 -29.67 4.75
C LEU A 142 -3.91 -28.69 3.64
N LEU A 143 -3.63 -29.03 2.38
CA LEU A 143 -3.97 -28.18 1.23
C LEU A 143 -5.48 -27.99 1.11
N LYS A 144 -6.29 -29.04 1.30
CA LYS A 144 -7.75 -28.93 1.32
C LYS A 144 -8.23 -27.96 2.40
N ARG A 145 -7.69 -28.06 3.62
CA ARG A 145 -8.03 -27.12 4.71
C ARG A 145 -7.63 -25.69 4.39
N LEU A 146 -6.46 -25.49 3.77
CA LEU A 146 -6.03 -24.15 3.37
C LEU A 146 -6.97 -23.56 2.31
N THR A 147 -7.36 -24.36 1.31
CA THR A 147 -8.32 -23.95 0.29
C THR A 147 -9.68 -23.61 0.90
N GLU A 148 -10.21 -24.44 1.80
CA GLU A 148 -11.47 -24.16 2.52
C GLU A 148 -11.43 -22.80 3.23
N VAL A 149 -10.33 -22.50 3.94
CA VAL A 149 -10.18 -21.21 4.63
C VAL A 149 -10.06 -20.04 3.64
N CYS A 150 -9.38 -20.22 2.52
CA CYS A 150 -9.32 -19.20 1.47
C CYS A 150 -10.72 -18.90 0.90
N ASP A 151 -11.52 -19.94 0.62
CA ASP A 151 -12.88 -19.80 0.13
C ASP A 151 -13.77 -19.05 1.15
N GLU A 152 -13.64 -19.36 2.44
CA GLU A 152 -14.34 -18.64 3.52
C GLU A 152 -13.95 -17.16 3.59
N ILE A 153 -12.66 -16.85 3.45
CA ILE A 153 -12.15 -15.47 3.44
C ILE A 153 -12.66 -14.72 2.20
N ASP A 154 -12.69 -15.37 1.05
CA ASP A 154 -13.20 -14.77 -0.18
C ASP A 154 -14.69 -14.47 -0.06
N GLU A 155 -15.49 -15.39 0.48
CA GLU A 155 -16.92 -15.16 0.71
C GLU A 155 -17.14 -13.99 1.69
N PHE A 156 -16.36 -13.92 2.77
CA PHE A 156 -16.41 -12.80 3.72
C PHE A 156 -16.08 -11.47 3.04
N CYS A 157 -15.02 -11.42 2.22
CA CYS A 157 -14.63 -10.23 1.50
C CYS A 157 -15.72 -9.76 0.53
N HIS A 158 -16.28 -10.68 -0.26
CA HIS A 158 -17.36 -10.36 -1.20
C HIS A 158 -18.60 -9.83 -0.47
N ALA A 159 -18.99 -10.45 0.64
CA ALA A 159 -20.12 -9.98 1.45
C ALA A 159 -19.87 -8.59 2.04
N HIS A 160 -18.65 -8.32 2.51
CA HIS A 160 -18.26 -7.02 3.04
C HIS A 160 -18.24 -5.94 1.96
N GLU A 161 -17.69 -6.24 0.79
CA GLU A 161 -17.68 -5.33 -0.35
C GLU A 161 -19.10 -5.00 -0.81
N ALA A 162 -19.96 -6.00 -0.96
CA ALA A 162 -21.36 -5.80 -1.31
C ALA A 162 -22.08 -4.88 -0.30
N ALA A 163 -21.87 -5.10 1.00
CA ALA A 163 -22.45 -4.25 2.04
C ALA A 163 -21.96 -2.79 1.99
N LEU A 164 -20.68 -2.57 1.64
CA LEU A 164 -20.15 -1.22 1.43
C LEU A 164 -20.74 -0.56 0.19
N VAL A 165 -20.85 -1.32 -0.91
CA VAL A 165 -21.48 -0.83 -2.15
C VAL A 165 -22.92 -0.44 -1.88
N ASP A 166 -23.71 -1.29 -1.22
CA ASP A 166 -25.10 -1.02 -0.87
C ASP A 166 -25.21 0.25 -0.01
N ALA A 167 -24.38 0.37 1.04
CA ALA A 167 -24.36 1.54 1.90
C ALA A 167 -24.00 2.84 1.15
N VAL A 168 -23.10 2.78 0.17
CA VAL A 168 -22.77 3.93 -0.68
C VAL A 168 -23.91 4.27 -1.63
N THR A 169 -24.57 3.26 -2.20
CA THR A 169 -25.70 3.48 -3.11
C THR A 169 -26.95 4.02 -2.44
N ASP A 170 -27.14 3.73 -1.15
CA ASP A 170 -28.26 4.23 -0.35
C ASP A 170 -28.11 5.68 0.11
N LEU A 171 -26.93 6.31 -0.08
CA LEU A 171 -26.70 7.69 0.34
C LEU A 171 -27.43 8.68 -0.59
N PRO A 172 -28.36 9.51 -0.06
CA PRO A 172 -29.17 10.42 -0.87
C PRO A 172 -28.39 11.59 -1.49
N VAL A 173 -27.09 11.74 -1.14
CA VAL A 173 -26.21 12.80 -1.66
C VAL A 173 -25.85 12.59 -3.14
N TRP A 174 -25.92 11.36 -3.66
CA TRP A 174 -25.33 11.02 -4.97
C TRP A 174 -26.32 10.86 -6.14
N GLY A 175 -27.61 11.17 -5.96
CA GLY A 175 -28.63 10.88 -6.98
C GLY A 175 -28.75 9.36 -7.23
N ASP A 176 -29.29 8.91 -8.37
CA ASP A 176 -29.23 7.48 -8.73
C ASP A 176 -27.76 7.11 -9.03
N PRO A 177 -27.12 6.25 -8.22
CA PRO A 177 -25.71 5.89 -8.41
C PRO A 177 -25.42 5.26 -9.78
N ARG A 178 -26.42 4.61 -10.40
CA ARG A 178 -26.28 4.03 -11.74
C ARG A 178 -26.22 5.11 -12.81
N GLU A 179 -26.98 6.19 -12.67
CA GLU A 179 -26.91 7.36 -13.55
C GLU A 179 -25.55 8.07 -13.42
N LEU A 180 -25.04 8.21 -12.20
CA LEU A 180 -23.71 8.76 -11.95
C LEU A 180 -22.62 7.89 -12.59
N MET A 181 -22.62 6.57 -12.36
CA MET A 181 -21.64 5.67 -12.98
C MET A 181 -21.74 5.71 -14.51
N ASN A 182 -22.95 5.76 -15.07
CA ASN A 182 -23.13 5.91 -16.52
C ASN A 182 -22.64 7.26 -17.04
N SER A 183 -22.77 8.34 -16.28
CA SER A 183 -22.21 9.66 -16.62
C SER A 183 -20.68 9.66 -16.60
N LEU A 184 -20.07 9.06 -15.58
CA LEU A 184 -18.61 8.96 -15.45
C LEU A 184 -17.99 7.99 -16.48
N CYS A 185 -18.72 6.92 -16.83
CA CYS A 185 -18.30 5.95 -17.83
C CYS A 185 -18.73 6.31 -19.26
N SER A 186 -19.53 7.36 -19.44
CA SER A 186 -19.83 7.86 -20.78
C SER A 186 -18.57 8.48 -21.39
N PRO A 187 -18.12 8.03 -22.57
CA PRO A 187 -17.01 8.65 -23.28
C PRO A 187 -17.50 9.94 -23.95
N ALA A 188 -18.15 10.82 -23.19
CA ALA A 188 -18.50 12.16 -23.64
C ALA A 188 -17.30 13.07 -23.35
N GLU A 189 -16.43 13.15 -24.35
CA GLU A 189 -15.36 14.15 -24.47
C GLU A 189 -14.39 14.23 -23.27
N LEU A 190 -13.70 13.12 -22.98
CA LEU A 190 -12.38 13.26 -22.35
C LEU A 190 -11.45 13.92 -23.38
N PRO A 191 -10.81 15.07 -23.10
CA PRO A 191 -9.71 15.52 -23.92
C PRO A 191 -8.71 14.37 -23.89
N VAL A 192 -8.33 13.88 -25.09
CA VAL A 192 -7.39 12.77 -25.30
C VAL A 192 -6.37 12.80 -24.17
N TRP A 193 -6.55 11.91 -23.19
CA TRP A 193 -5.59 11.78 -22.11
C TRP A 193 -4.41 11.13 -22.80
N GLY A 194 -3.50 11.99 -23.27
CA GLY A 194 -2.25 11.58 -23.88
C GLY A 194 -1.59 10.55 -22.97
N ASP A 195 -0.92 9.57 -23.59
CA ASP A 195 -0.32 8.42 -22.93
C ASP A 195 0.20 8.82 -21.53
N PRO A 196 -0.30 8.20 -20.44
CA PRO A 196 0.11 8.53 -19.07
C PRO A 196 1.64 8.56 -18.89
N ARG A 197 2.40 7.82 -19.70
CA ARG A 197 3.87 7.91 -19.74
C ARG A 197 4.39 9.27 -20.22
N GLU A 198 3.77 9.88 -21.22
CA GLU A 198 4.19 11.17 -21.75
C GLU A 198 3.95 12.31 -20.75
N LEU A 199 2.85 12.26 -19.99
CA LEU A 199 2.58 13.23 -18.93
C LEU A 199 3.63 13.15 -17.81
N MET A 200 4.03 11.94 -17.41
CA MET A 200 5.10 11.77 -16.42
C MET A 200 6.46 12.22 -16.95
N ASN A 201 6.74 12.04 -18.24
CA ASN A 201 7.98 12.50 -18.87
C ASN A 201 8.04 14.03 -19.03
N SER A 202 6.90 14.68 -19.28
CA SER A 202 6.79 16.14 -19.38
C SER A 202 7.04 16.84 -18.04
N LEU A 203 6.55 16.25 -16.94
CA LEU A 203 6.78 16.74 -15.58
C LEU A 203 8.23 16.59 -15.11
N CYS A 204 9.05 15.82 -15.84
CA CYS A 204 10.42 15.49 -15.45
C CYS A 204 11.49 16.10 -16.37
N SER A 205 11.15 17.01 -17.29
CA SER A 205 12.14 17.70 -18.13
C SER A 205 12.65 18.97 -17.44
N PRO A 206 13.95 19.05 -17.06
CA PRO A 206 14.56 20.31 -16.64
C PRO A 206 14.67 21.23 -17.86
N GLY A 207 14.15 22.45 -17.76
CA GLY A 207 14.32 23.47 -18.80
C GLY A 207 15.77 23.93 -18.89
N GLU A 208 16.58 23.29 -19.72
CA GLU A 208 17.81 23.89 -20.24
C GLU A 208 17.47 24.75 -21.45
N LYS A 209 17.44 26.07 -21.26
CA LYS A 209 17.55 27.02 -22.37
C LYS A 209 19.05 27.28 -22.62
N PRO A 210 19.61 26.91 -23.78
CA PRO A 210 20.94 27.39 -24.14
C PRO A 210 20.83 28.89 -24.45
N ILE A 211 21.61 29.67 -23.72
CA ILE A 211 21.87 31.08 -23.98
C ILE A 211 22.71 31.15 -25.25
N SER A 212 22.08 31.48 -26.38
CA SER A 212 22.80 31.77 -27.62
C SER A 212 23.56 33.08 -27.44
N GLY A 213 24.88 32.99 -27.31
CA GLY A 213 25.77 34.14 -27.32
C GLY A 213 25.75 34.81 -28.70
N THR A 214 25.48 36.12 -28.71
CA THR A 214 25.68 36.99 -29.87
C THR A 214 27.08 37.58 -29.79
N ASN A 215 27.92 37.28 -30.79
CA ASN A 215 29.04 38.13 -31.20
C ASN A 215 28.52 39.34 -31.97
#